data_AF-A0AA39TBT2-F1
#
_entry.id   AF-A0AA39TBT2-F1
#
_cell.length_a   1.000
_cell.length_b   1.000
_cell.length_c   1.000
_cell.angle_alpha   90.00
_cell.angle_beta   90.00
_cell.angle_gamma   90.00
#
_symmetry.space_group_name_H-M   'P 1'
#
loop_
_entity.id
_entity.type
_entity.pdbx_description
1 polymer ?
#
loop_
_entity_poly.entity_id
_entity_poly.type
_entity_poly.pdbx_seq_one_letter_code
_entity_poly.pdbx_strand_id
1 'polypeptide(L)'
;MDPMLSVTNENIHLLRRPTPFIGFDNITRPVPPVPRELINFPQVIQQVNKDRPSFVYDDDPLRYMSRRGLVSPEERRVQATDKVSTLAQFRAIDYGMERCEIAAAAVQRKRKQ
;
A
#
# COMPACT_ATOMS: atom_id res chain seq x y z
N MET A 1 13.85 -26.33 -16.18
CA MET A 1 12.42 -26.61 -16.39
C MET A 1 12.22 -26.77 -17.88
N ASP A 2 11.59 -27.86 -18.29
CA ASP A 2 11.38 -28.20 -19.69
C ASP A 2 10.30 -27.28 -20.29
N PRO A 3 10.60 -26.49 -21.33
CA PRO A 3 9.67 -25.53 -21.93
C PRO A 3 8.50 -26.20 -22.69
N MET A 4 8.43 -27.54 -22.74
CA MET A 4 7.39 -28.30 -23.44
C MET A 4 6.35 -28.99 -22.54
N LEU A 5 6.28 -28.68 -21.24
CA LEU A 5 5.16 -29.15 -20.41
C LEU A 5 3.85 -28.53 -20.92
N SER A 6 3.05 -29.35 -21.60
CA SER A 6 1.67 -29.02 -21.98
C SER A 6 0.92 -28.58 -20.71
N VAL A 7 0.58 -27.29 -20.65
CA VAL A 7 -0.17 -26.73 -19.54
C VAL A 7 -1.59 -27.29 -19.60
N THR A 8 -1.93 -28.18 -18.66
CA THR A 8 -3.29 -28.66 -18.45
C THR A 8 -3.97 -27.86 -17.33
N ASN A 9 -5.30 -27.92 -17.24
CA ASN A 9 -6.05 -27.22 -16.19
C ASN A 9 -5.64 -27.69 -14.78
N GLU A 10 -5.29 -28.97 -14.63
CA GLU A 10 -4.86 -29.54 -13.35
C GLU A 10 -3.51 -28.98 -12.88
N ASN A 11 -2.64 -28.63 -13.84
CA ASN A 11 -1.26 -28.22 -13.58
C ASN A 11 -1.04 -26.69 -13.68
N ILE A 12 -2.10 -25.91 -13.94
CA ILE A 12 -1.99 -24.45 -14.10
C ILE A 12 -1.43 -23.76 -12.84
N HIS A 13 -1.67 -24.33 -11.66
CA HIS A 13 -1.15 -23.84 -10.38
C HIS A 13 0.36 -24.00 -10.22
N LEU A 14 1.00 -24.84 -11.04
CA LEU A 14 2.46 -25.05 -11.05
C LEU A 14 3.18 -23.98 -11.87
N LEU A 15 2.45 -23.15 -12.64
CA LEU A 15 3.04 -22.05 -13.38
C LEU A 15 3.59 -21.01 -12.40
N ARG A 16 4.80 -20.54 -12.72
CA ARG A 16 5.35 -19.37 -12.03
C ARG A 16 4.41 -18.19 -12.27
N ARG A 17 4.00 -17.51 -11.19
CA ARG A 17 3.26 -16.26 -11.30
C ARG A 17 4.05 -15.27 -12.15
N PRO A 18 3.47 -14.71 -13.22
CA PRO A 18 4.14 -13.69 -14.02
C PRO A 18 4.55 -12.52 -13.14
N THR A 19 5.75 -11.99 -13.36
CA THR A 19 6.16 -10.74 -12.72
C THR A 19 5.25 -9.60 -13.21
N PRO A 20 4.73 -8.73 -12.32
CA PRO A 20 3.99 -7.55 -12.75
C PRO A 20 4.91 -6.51 -13.41
N PHE A 21 6.23 -6.70 -13.33
CA PHE A 21 7.25 -5.78 -13.83
C PHE A 21 7.86 -6.29 -15.15
N ILE A 22 7.02 -6.36 -16.18
CA ILE A 22 7.40 -6.91 -17.49
C ILE A 22 8.58 -6.12 -18.07
N GLY A 23 9.67 -6.83 -18.40
CA GLY A 23 10.86 -6.24 -19.02
C GLY A 23 11.84 -5.55 -18.06
N PHE A 24 11.53 -5.47 -16.76
CA PHE A 24 12.40 -4.77 -15.80
C PHE A 24 13.68 -5.55 -15.48
N ASP A 25 13.68 -6.88 -15.71
CA ASP A 25 14.85 -7.76 -15.62
C ASP A 25 15.94 -7.41 -16.65
N ASN A 26 15.57 -6.76 -17.76
CA ASN A 26 16.49 -6.41 -18.85
C ASN A 26 17.13 -5.03 -18.65
N ILE A 27 16.79 -4.30 -17.57
CA ILE A 27 17.34 -2.98 -17.30
C ILE A 27 18.67 -3.13 -16.58
N THR A 28 19.76 -2.69 -17.21
CA THR A 28 21.08 -2.63 -16.58
C THR A 28 21.04 -1.70 -15.37
N ARG A 29 21.40 -2.23 -14.19
CA ARG A 29 21.46 -1.45 -12.94
C ARG A 29 22.90 -1.25 -12.50
N PRO A 30 23.23 -0.08 -11.92
CA PRO A 30 24.55 0.16 -11.36
C PRO A 30 24.82 -0.78 -10.18
N VAL A 31 26.07 -1.23 -10.07
CA VAL A 31 26.58 -2.02 -8.94
C VAL A 31 27.76 -1.24 -8.34
N PRO A 32 27.70 -0.80 -7.07
CA PRO A 32 26.61 -1.05 -6.11
C PRO A 32 25.31 -0.32 -6.44
N PRO A 33 24.15 -0.78 -5.94
CA PRO A 33 22.87 -0.10 -6.12
C PRO A 33 22.94 1.36 -5.64
N VAL A 34 22.42 2.28 -6.42
CA VAL A 34 22.28 3.69 -6.00
C VAL A 34 21.10 3.77 -5.04
N PRO A 35 21.29 4.22 -3.78
CA PRO A 35 20.20 4.39 -2.84
C PRO A 35 19.14 5.34 -3.39
N ARG A 36 17.88 4.95 -3.31
CA ARG A 36 16.73 5.76 -3.72
C ARG A 36 15.70 5.79 -2.61
N GLU A 37 15.09 6.96 -2.45
CA GLU A 37 13.97 7.17 -1.55
C GLU A 37 12.70 7.33 -2.39
N LEU A 38 11.64 6.62 -1.98
CA LEU A 38 10.32 6.76 -2.56
C LEU A 38 9.38 7.27 -1.47
N ILE A 39 8.72 8.40 -1.73
CA ILE A 39 7.64 8.88 -0.87
C ILE A 39 6.40 8.02 -1.17
N ASN A 40 6.04 7.16 -0.21
CA ASN A 40 4.87 6.30 -0.32
C ASN A 40 3.72 6.85 0.54
N PHE A 41 2.56 7.04 -0.08
CA PHE A 41 1.35 7.45 0.63
C PHE A 41 0.50 6.21 0.93
N PRO A 42 -0.05 6.10 2.15
CA PRO A 42 -0.87 4.96 2.51
C PRO A 42 -2.14 4.93 1.64
N GLN A 43 -2.43 3.78 1.06
CA GLN A 43 -3.62 3.57 0.24
C GLN A 43 -4.88 3.60 1.11
N VAL A 44 -4.78 3.01 2.30
CA VAL A 44 -5.83 2.96 3.32
C VAL A 44 -5.35 3.66 4.58
N ILE A 45 -6.19 4.54 5.14
CA ILE A 45 -6.04 5.09 6.48
C ILE A 45 -7.39 4.90 7.18
N GLN A 46 -7.45 4.01 8.16
CA GLN A 46 -8.71 3.67 8.82
C GLN A 46 -8.57 3.69 10.33
N GLN A 47 -9.60 4.17 11.01
CA GLN A 47 -9.63 4.20 12.47
C GLN A 47 -10.36 2.99 13.01
N VAL A 48 -9.85 2.43 14.10
CA VAL A 48 -10.48 1.38 14.89
C VAL A 48 -10.65 1.85 16.32
N ASN A 49 -11.75 1.46 16.95
CA ASN A 49 -12.07 1.87 18.32
C ASN A 49 -12.32 0.64 19.19
N LYS A 50 -11.56 0.52 20.29
CA LYS A 50 -11.70 -0.62 21.22
C LYS A 50 -13.07 -0.71 21.89
N ASP A 51 -13.78 0.42 22.02
CA ASP A 51 -15.13 0.46 22.60
C ASP A 51 -16.21 -0.06 21.61
N ARG A 52 -15.87 -0.19 20.31
CA ARG A 52 -16.77 -0.64 19.25
C ARG A 52 -16.08 -1.63 18.29
N PRO A 53 -15.68 -2.82 18.78
CA PRO A 53 -14.84 -3.75 18.02
C PRO A 53 -15.50 -4.33 16.76
N SER A 54 -16.82 -4.36 16.69
CA SER A 54 -17.58 -4.86 15.53
C SER A 54 -18.02 -3.76 14.55
N PHE A 55 -17.68 -2.50 14.83
CA PHE A 55 -18.07 -1.38 13.98
C PHE A 55 -16.98 -1.06 12.96
N VAL A 56 -17.35 -1.00 11.68
CA VAL A 56 -16.45 -0.59 10.59
C VAL A 56 -16.75 0.86 10.25
N TYR A 57 -15.78 1.74 10.49
CA TYR A 57 -15.84 3.15 10.09
C TYR A 57 -15.66 3.27 8.56
N ASP A 58 -16.29 4.27 7.94
CA ASP A 58 -16.05 4.60 6.54
C ASP A 58 -14.57 4.94 6.33
N ASP A 59 -13.97 4.40 5.27
CA ASP A 59 -12.57 4.64 4.90
C ASP A 59 -12.38 5.99 4.20
N ASP A 60 -13.48 6.59 3.71
CA ASP A 60 -13.50 7.91 3.11
C ASP A 60 -14.79 8.68 3.48
N PRO A 61 -14.93 9.09 4.75
CA PRO A 61 -16.17 9.71 5.25
C PRO A 61 -16.44 11.10 4.65
N LEU A 62 -15.45 11.72 4.02
CA LEU A 62 -15.57 13.03 3.37
C LEU A 62 -15.83 12.91 1.87
N ARG A 63 -15.92 11.68 1.34
CA ARG A 63 -16.21 11.43 -0.06
C ARG A 63 -17.56 12.04 -0.45
N TYR A 64 -17.59 12.70 -1.59
CA TYR A 64 -18.81 13.29 -2.13
C TYR A 64 -18.91 13.11 -3.63
N MET A 65 -20.14 13.06 -4.14
CA MET A 65 -20.40 13.03 -5.58
C MET A 65 -20.43 14.45 -6.13
N SER A 66 -19.46 14.78 -6.98
CA SER A 66 -19.46 16.03 -7.76
C SER A 66 -20.18 15.85 -9.09
N ARG A 67 -20.40 16.94 -9.83
CA ARG A 67 -20.89 16.88 -11.22
C ARG A 67 -19.98 16.08 -12.17
N ARG A 68 -18.71 15.87 -11.81
CA ARG A 68 -17.70 15.20 -12.64
C ARG A 68 -17.36 13.78 -12.16
N GLY A 69 -17.99 13.32 -11.08
CA GLY A 69 -17.68 12.03 -10.48
C GLY A 69 -17.42 12.12 -8.98
N LEU A 70 -17.07 10.97 -8.41
CA LEU A 70 -16.79 10.79 -7.00
C LEU A 70 -15.46 11.47 -6.64
N VAL A 71 -15.47 12.34 -5.65
CA VAL A 71 -14.30 13.06 -5.15
C VAL A 71 -14.05 12.65 -3.71
N SER A 72 -12.81 12.24 -3.45
CA SER A 72 -12.27 11.85 -2.15
C SER A 72 -11.32 12.94 -1.66
N PRO A 73 -11.73 13.82 -0.74
CA PRO A 73 -10.84 14.85 -0.21
C PRO A 73 -9.58 14.27 0.44
N GLU A 74 -8.46 15.01 0.37
CA GLU A 74 -7.17 14.55 0.90
C GLU A 74 -7.07 14.63 2.44
N GLU A 75 -8.10 15.13 3.13
CA GLU A 75 -8.11 15.26 4.59
C GLU A 75 -8.28 13.89 5.27
N ARG A 76 -7.20 13.11 5.32
CA ARG A 76 -7.16 11.82 6.02
C ARG A 76 -6.62 12.01 7.44
N ARG A 77 -7.48 11.84 8.45
CA ARG A 77 -7.14 12.10 9.86
C ARG A 77 -6.44 10.91 10.51
N VAL A 78 -5.17 11.10 10.87
CA VAL A 78 -4.43 10.16 11.73
C VAL A 78 -4.73 10.48 13.20
N GLN A 79 -5.31 9.52 13.91
CA GLN A 79 -5.65 9.64 15.33
C GLN A 79 -5.09 8.45 16.13
N ALA A 80 -4.40 8.76 17.22
CA ALA A 80 -3.98 7.79 18.21
C ALA A 80 -4.38 8.30 19.60
N THR A 81 -5.27 7.56 20.27
CA THR A 81 -5.65 7.78 21.68
C THR A 81 -5.61 6.45 22.43
N ASP A 82 -5.98 6.45 23.71
CA ASP A 82 -6.15 5.24 24.52
C ASP A 82 -7.27 4.31 24.02
N LYS A 83 -8.18 4.82 23.17
CA LYS A 83 -9.33 4.09 22.63
C LYS A 83 -9.29 3.90 21.12
N VAL A 84 -8.74 4.87 20.40
CA VAL A 84 -8.72 4.92 18.94
C VAL A 84 -7.32 4.67 18.44
N SER A 85 -7.18 3.70 17.54
CA SER A 85 -5.95 3.47 16.78
C SER A 85 -6.20 3.74 15.31
N THR A 86 -5.17 4.20 14.59
CA THR A 86 -5.22 4.36 13.14
C THR A 86 -4.37 3.26 12.49
N LEU A 87 -4.98 2.53 11.55
CA LEU A 87 -4.33 1.56 10.68
C LEU A 87 -3.99 2.25 9.36
N ALA A 88 -2.72 2.23 8.98
CA ALA A 88 -2.25 2.75 7.70
C ALA A 88 -1.68 1.58 6.87
N GLN A 89 -2.21 1.40 5.67
CA GLN A 89 -1.73 0.36 4.75
C GLN A 89 -0.89 0.98 3.64
N PHE A 90 0.37 0.56 3.56
CA PHE A 90 1.30 0.94 2.51
C PHE A 90 1.49 -0.21 1.53
N ARG A 91 1.65 0.13 0.25
CA ARG A 91 2.04 -0.83 -0.78
C ARG A 91 3.51 -0.63 -1.10
N ALA A 92 4.37 -1.50 -0.61
CA ALA A 92 5.81 -1.52 -0.93
C ALA A 92 6.05 -2.58 -2.02
N ILE A 93 5.66 -2.30 -3.26
CA ILE A 93 5.85 -3.21 -4.39
C ILE A 93 6.53 -2.45 -5.51
N ASP A 94 7.86 -2.42 -5.45
CA ASP A 94 8.67 -1.86 -6.53
C ASP A 94 9.82 -2.79 -6.86
N TYR A 95 10.06 -2.91 -8.16
CA TYR A 95 11.06 -3.81 -8.70
C TYR A 95 12.47 -3.27 -8.48
N GLY A 96 13.35 -4.11 -7.92
CA GLY A 96 14.71 -3.70 -7.55
C GLY A 96 14.76 -2.93 -6.23
N MET A 97 13.68 -2.94 -5.45
CA MET A 97 13.57 -2.37 -4.09
C MET A 97 13.36 -3.47 -3.04
N GLU A 98 13.83 -4.70 -3.31
CA GLU A 98 13.71 -5.86 -2.41
C GLU A 98 14.50 -5.74 -1.10
N ARG A 99 15.40 -4.76 -0.99
CA ARG A 99 16.19 -4.47 0.22
C ARG A 99 15.96 -3.01 0.65
N CYS A 100 14.73 -2.68 1.03
CA CYS A 100 14.35 -1.35 1.50
C CYS A 100 13.81 -1.39 2.93
N GLU A 101 13.98 -0.27 3.65
CA GLU A 101 13.39 -0.02 4.97
C GLU A 101 12.22 0.96 4.83
N ILE A 102 11.18 0.77 5.66
CA ILE A 102 10.04 1.70 5.70
C ILE A 102 10.29 2.71 6.81
N ALA A 103 10.48 3.97 6.45
CA ALA A 103 10.45 5.09 7.38
C ALA A 103 9.08 5.77 7.35
N ALA A 104 8.40 5.86 8.50
CA ALA A 104 7.10 6.52 8.61
C ALA A 104 7.20 7.79 9.45
N ALA A 105 6.68 8.90 8.92
CA ALA A 105 6.57 10.17 9.63
C ALA A 105 5.10 10.57 9.75
N ALA A 106 4.67 10.95 10.96
CA ALA A 106 3.33 11.48 11.22
C ALA A 106 3.45 12.87 11.84
N VAL A 107 2.75 13.85 11.26
CA VAL A 107 2.72 15.21 11.79
C VAL A 107 1.80 15.26 13.01
N GLN A 108 2.37 15.49 14.19
CA GLN A 108 1.59 15.66 15.41
C GLN A 108 1.09 17.10 15.54
N ARG A 109 -0.22 17.30 15.47
CA ARG A 109 -0.84 18.55 15.93
C ARG A 109 -0.98 18.50 17.45
N LYS A 110 -0.08 19.20 18.17
CA LYS A 110 -0.28 19.45 19.60
C LYS A 110 -1.52 20.33 19.77
N ARG A 111 -2.54 19.84 20.49
CA ARG A 111 -3.59 20.73 21.01
C ARG A 111 -2.91 21.71 21.97
N LYS A 112 -3.08 23.02 21.73
CA LYS A 112 -2.76 24.05 22.74
C LYS A 112 -3.59 23.73 23.98
N GLN A 113 -2.91 23.53 25.12
CA GLN A 113 -3.55 23.55 26.43
C GLN A 113 -4.07 24.94 26.73
#